data_AF-A0A9C9G9K4-F1
#
_entry.id   AF-A0A9C9G9K4-F1
#
_cell.length_a   1.000
_cell.length_b   1.000
_cell.length_c   1.000
_cell.angle_alpha   90.00
_cell.angle_beta   90.00
_cell.angle_gamma   90.00
#
_symmetry.space_group_name_H-M   'P 1'
#
loop_
_entity.id
_entity.type
_entity.pdbx_description
1 polymer ?
#
loop_
_entity_poly.entity_id
_entity_poly.type
_entity_poly.pdbx_seq_one_letter_code
_entity_poly.pdbx_strand_id
1 'polypeptide(L)'
;MKIMILGLGKSGTTALLYKLAAGLPGCQVFSGGRPGKYIGDYKNAVYKHTYEERKGKGFDLYREHLKTEHYDRKVWIARDPRDVAVSRMLYRWNRG
;
A
#
# COMPACT_ATOMS: atom_id res chain seq x y z
N MET A 1 -13.96 -5.41 7.81
CA MET A 1 -12.59 -5.01 8.17
C MET A 1 -11.88 -4.32 7.01
N LYS A 2 -11.48 -3.07 7.17
CA LYS A 2 -10.71 -2.25 6.23
C LYS A 2 -9.26 -2.14 6.73
N ILE A 3 -8.31 -2.58 5.92
CA ILE A 3 -6.87 -2.55 6.23
C ILE A 3 -6.16 -1.62 5.25
N MET A 4 -5.41 -0.65 5.78
CA MET A 4 -4.50 0.18 4.98
C MET A 4 -3.07 -0.35 5.11
N ILE A 5 -2.41 -0.60 3.99
CA ILE A 5 -0.98 -0.89 3.89
C ILE A 5 -0.29 0.33 3.27
N LEU A 6 0.75 0.82 3.93
CA LEU A 6 1.62 1.88 3.41
C LEU A 6 3.08 1.43 3.51
N GLY A 7 3.87 1.74 2.48
CA GLY A 7 5.28 1.40 2.48
C GLY A 7 6.03 2.04 1.32
N LEU A 8 7.34 1.93 1.31
CA LEU A 8 8.18 2.43 0.22
C LEU A 8 8.08 1.54 -1.02
N GLY A 9 8.39 2.11 -2.19
CA GLY A 9 8.53 1.32 -3.41
C GLY A 9 9.55 0.19 -3.21
N LYS A 10 9.17 -1.04 -3.57
CA LYS A 10 9.96 -2.29 -3.42
C LYS A 10 10.09 -2.84 -1.99
N SER A 11 9.28 -2.39 -1.03
CA SER A 11 9.26 -2.97 0.34
C SER A 11 8.39 -4.24 0.51
N GLY A 12 7.82 -4.79 -0.57
CA GLY A 12 6.96 -5.99 -0.49
C GLY A 12 5.47 -5.72 -0.27
N THR A 13 5.03 -4.46 -0.36
CA THR A 13 3.62 -4.06 -0.17
C THR A 13 2.61 -4.86 -1.01
N THR A 14 2.93 -5.19 -2.26
CA THR A 14 2.04 -6.02 -3.11
C THR A 14 1.93 -7.47 -2.60
N ALA A 15 3.02 -8.07 -2.13
CA ALA A 15 2.96 -9.43 -1.59
C ALA A 15 2.14 -9.46 -0.29
N LEU A 16 2.34 -8.48 0.59
CA LEU A 16 1.56 -8.33 1.81
C LEU A 16 0.06 -8.12 1.53
N LEU A 17 -0.28 -7.30 0.53
CA LEU A 17 -1.66 -7.07 0.09
C LEU A 17 -2.38 -8.38 -0.22
N TYR A 18 -1.81 -9.21 -1.09
CA TYR A 18 -2.44 -10.47 -1.49
C TYR A 18 -2.45 -11.50 -0.35
N LYS A 19 -1.41 -11.52 0.49
CA LYS A 19 -1.37 -12.43 1.65
C LYS A 19 -2.46 -12.10 2.67
N LEU A 20 -2.68 -10.81 2.97
CA LEU A 20 -3.75 -10.39 3.87
C LEU A 20 -5.13 -10.64 3.26
N ALA A 21 -5.32 -10.32 1.98
CA ALA A 21 -6.59 -10.57 1.30
C ALA A 21 -6.97 -12.05 1.27
N ALA A 22 -6.01 -12.95 1.05
CA ALA A 22 -6.23 -14.39 1.07
C ALA A 22 -6.70 -14.92 2.44
N GLY A 23 -6.37 -14.23 3.53
CA GLY A 23 -6.85 -14.56 4.88
C GLY A 23 -8.23 -14.00 5.23
N LEU A 24 -8.87 -13.24 4.32
CA LEU A 24 -10.12 -12.53 4.58
C LEU A 24 -11.20 -12.95 3.56
N PRO A 25 -12.24 -13.70 3.99
CA PRO A 25 -13.32 -14.10 3.10
C PRO A 25 -14.04 -12.89 2.47
N GLY A 26 -14.27 -12.95 1.16
CA GLY A 26 -14.95 -11.89 0.41
C GLY A 26 -14.20 -10.55 0.37
N CYS A 27 -12.87 -10.58 0.50
CA CYS A 27 -12.06 -9.37 0.58
C CYS A 27 -11.86 -8.68 -0.78
N GLN A 28 -12.11 -7.37 -0.81
CA GLN A 28 -11.77 -6.50 -1.93
C GLN A 28 -10.32 -6.04 -1.85
N VAL A 29 -9.62 -6.08 -2.99
CA VAL A 29 -8.18 -5.85 -3.06
C VAL A 29 -7.89 -4.64 -3.93
N PHE A 30 -7.33 -3.60 -3.33
CA PHE A 30 -7.01 -2.35 -4.03
C PHE A 30 -5.50 -2.11 -4.03
N SER A 31 -4.84 -2.37 -5.16
CA SER A 31 -3.42 -2.11 -5.35
C SER A 31 -3.18 -0.77 -6.01
N GLY A 32 -2.75 0.22 -5.23
CA GLY A 32 -2.39 1.55 -5.72
C GLY A 32 -3.55 2.53 -5.75
N GLY A 33 -3.38 3.62 -6.51
CA GLY A 33 -4.26 4.78 -6.48
C GLY A 33 -3.88 5.80 -5.41
N ARG A 34 -4.44 7.01 -5.56
CA ARG A 34 -4.41 8.02 -4.50
C ARG A 34 -5.33 7.52 -3.36
N PRO A 35 -4.95 7.69 -2.08
CA PRO A 35 -5.87 7.38 -0.99
C PRO A 35 -7.22 8.07 -1.25
N GLY A 36 -8.30 7.33 -1.03
CA GLY A 36 -9.67 7.78 -1.30
C GLY A 36 -10.33 7.23 -2.57
N LYS A 37 -9.56 6.87 -3.60
CA LYS A 37 -10.12 6.48 -4.91
C LYS A 37 -11.12 5.31 -4.88
N TYR A 38 -10.91 4.36 -3.97
CA TYR A 38 -11.66 3.11 -3.90
C TYR A 38 -12.38 2.94 -2.56
N ILE A 39 -12.67 4.03 -1.85
CA ILE A 39 -13.51 3.94 -0.64
C ILE A 39 -14.89 3.44 -1.08
N GLY A 40 -15.43 2.52 -0.28
CA GLY A 40 -16.77 1.98 -0.47
C GLY A 40 -17.19 1.20 0.77
N ASP A 41 -18.41 0.69 0.73
CA ASP A 41 -18.91 -0.23 1.74
C ASP A 41 -18.54 -1.66 1.35
N TYR A 42 -17.58 -2.21 2.09
CA TYR A 42 -17.05 -3.56 1.87
C TYR A 42 -16.96 -4.27 3.20
N LYS A 43 -17.46 -5.51 3.23
CA LYS A 43 -17.29 -6.39 4.39
C LYS A 43 -15.83 -6.54 4.77
N ASN A 44 -14.94 -6.79 3.79
CA ASN A 44 -13.49 -6.84 3.97
C ASN A 44 -12.80 -6.12 2.81
N ALA A 45 -11.82 -5.26 3.09
CA ALA A 45 -11.05 -4.57 2.06
C ALA A 45 -9.61 -4.32 2.50
N VAL A 46 -8.65 -4.52 1.60
CA VAL A 46 -7.24 -4.19 1.83
C VAL A 46 -6.77 -3.21 0.77
N TYR A 47 -6.21 -2.11 1.23
CA TYR A 47 -5.78 -0.97 0.42
C TYR A 47 -4.26 -0.85 0.49
N LYS A 48 -3.58 -0.96 -0.64
CA LYS A 48 -2.13 -0.83 -0.72
C LYS A 48 -1.75 0.49 -1.35
N HIS A 49 -1.01 1.28 -0.59
CA HIS A 49 -0.41 2.53 -1.02
C HIS A 49 1.11 2.46 -0.99
N THR A 50 1.74 3.36 -1.74
CA THR A 50 3.18 3.50 -1.78
C THR A 50 3.54 4.95 -1.50
N TYR A 51 4.36 5.16 -0.48
CA TYR A 51 4.94 6.46 -0.18
C TYR A 51 5.99 6.79 -1.25
N GLU A 52 5.83 7.96 -1.88
CA GLU A 52 6.74 8.47 -2.90
C GLU A 52 6.58 9.99 -2.99
N GLU A 53 7.37 10.70 -2.20
CA GLU A 53 7.30 12.16 -2.04
C GLU A 53 7.44 12.91 -3.37
N ARG A 54 8.36 12.47 -4.24
CA ARG A 54 8.57 13.03 -5.58
C ARG A 54 7.32 12.97 -6.49
N LYS A 55 6.34 12.13 -6.17
CA LYS A 55 5.06 12.02 -6.90
C LYS A 55 3.88 12.60 -6.13
N GLY A 56 4.14 13.47 -5.14
CA GLY A 56 3.11 14.06 -4.30
C GLY A 56 2.41 13.06 -3.38
N LYS A 57 3.00 11.89 -3.12
CA LYS A 57 2.49 10.87 -2.20
C LYS A 57 3.26 10.89 -0.88
N GLY A 58 3.36 12.10 -0.30
CA GLY A 58 4.02 12.37 0.98
C GLY A 58 3.11 12.09 2.18
N PHE A 59 3.63 12.29 3.40
CA PHE A 59 2.88 12.01 4.63
C PHE A 59 1.65 12.88 4.79
N ASP A 60 1.70 14.15 4.38
CA ASP A 60 0.57 15.07 4.56
C ASP A 60 -0.68 14.61 3.81
N LEU A 61 -0.52 14.08 2.59
CA LEU A 61 -1.62 13.45 1.84
C LEU A 61 -2.31 12.34 2.65
N TYR A 62 -1.53 11.47 3.28
CA TYR A 62 -2.08 10.36 4.05
C TYR A 62 -2.62 10.80 5.41
N ARG A 63 -2.03 11.83 6.04
CA ARG A 63 -2.55 12.43 7.27
C ARG A 63 -3.92 13.07 7.03
N GLU A 64 -4.06 13.87 5.97
CA GLU A 64 -5.35 14.47 5.61
C GLU A 64 -6.41 13.40 5.32
N HIS A 65 -6.07 12.38 4.53
CA HIS A 65 -6.97 11.25 4.28
C HIS A 65 -7.42 10.53 5.55
N LEU A 66 -6.51 10.33 6.50
CA LEU A 66 -6.80 9.64 7.75
C LEU A 66 -7.60 10.48 8.75
N LYS A 67 -7.82 11.78 8.49
CA LYS A 67 -8.77 12.59 9.27
C LYS A 67 -10.22 12.27 8.94
N THR A 68 -10.51 11.88 7.69
CA THR A 68 -11.86 11.59 7.21
C THR A 68 -12.15 10.10 7.13
N GLU A 69 -11.13 9.28 6.84
CA GLU A 69 -11.32 7.86 6.56
C GLU A 69 -10.75 6.97 7.67
N HIS A 70 -11.60 6.04 8.12
CA HIS A 70 -11.26 5.10 9.18
C HIS A 70 -10.88 3.72 8.61
N TYR A 71 -9.77 3.20 9.12
CA TYR A 71 -9.31 1.84 8.87
C TYR A 71 -9.20 1.09 10.19
N ASP A 72 -9.69 -0.14 10.23
CA ASP A 72 -9.59 -1.01 11.40
C ASP A 72 -8.14 -1.35 11.74
N ARG A 73 -7.28 -1.42 10.71
CA ARG A 73 -5.84 -1.68 10.84
C ARG A 73 -5.04 -0.83 9.86
N LYS A 74 -3.92 -0.31 10.33
CA LYS A 74 -2.93 0.45 9.54
C LYS A 74 -1.60 -0.29 9.66
N VAL A 75 -1.02 -0.67 8.53
CA VAL A 75 0.23 -1.42 8.46
C VAL A 75 1.25 -0.60 7.72
N TRP A 76 2.35 -0.25 8.39
CA TRP A 76 3.51 0.34 7.75
C TRP A 76 4.57 -0.74 7.51
N ILE A 77 5.05 -0.87 6.27
CA ILE A 77 6.11 -1.82 5.91
C ILE A 77 7.30 -1.10 5.29
N ALA A 78 8.43 -1.26 5.95
CA ALA A 78 9.74 -0.88 5.45
C ALA A 78 10.56 -2.14 5.11
N ARG A 79 11.57 -1.97 4.27
CA ARG A 79 12.56 -2.99 3.93
C ARG A 79 13.93 -2.32 3.98
N ASP A 80 14.97 -3.10 4.29
CA ASP A 80 16.35 -2.62 4.29
C ASP A 80 16.63 -1.80 3.00
N PRO A 81 17.21 -0.60 3.10
CA PRO A 81 17.43 0.25 1.95
C PRO A 81 18.37 -0.37 0.90
N ARG A 82 19.30 -1.24 1.31
CA ARG A 82 20.21 -1.96 0.41
C ARG A 82 19.44 -2.94 -0.47
N ASP A 83 18.56 -3.71 0.15
CA ASP A 83 17.64 -4.61 -0.54
C ASP A 83 16.72 -3.89 -1.51
N VAL A 84 16.19 -2.73 -1.10
CA VAL A 84 15.34 -1.89 -1.94
C VAL A 84 16.12 -1.42 -3.17
N ALA A 85 17.38 -1.01 -3.01
CA ALA A 85 18.24 -0.60 -4.11
C ALA A 85 18.47 -1.73 -5.12
N VAL A 86 18.86 -2.93 -4.65
CA VAL A 86 19.02 -4.12 -5.50
C VAL A 86 17.70 -4.46 -6.20
N SER A 87 16.59 -4.47 -5.47
CA SER A 87 15.27 -4.77 -6.04
C SER A 87 14.82 -3.76 -7.09
N ARG A 88 15.17 -2.48 -6.94
CA ARG A 88 14.91 -1.44 -7.95
C ARG A 88 15.74 -1.66 -9.20
N MET A 89 17.02 -1.99 -9.06
CA MET A 89 17.92 -2.30 -10.17
C MET A 89 17.41 -3.51 -10.96
N LEU A 90 17.13 -4.63 -10.29
CA LEU A 90 16.58 -5.84 -10.92
C LEU A 90 15.24 -5.59 -11.62
N TYR A 91 14.38 -4.76 -11.02
CA TYR A 91 13.09 -4.41 -11.60
C TYR A 91 13.20 -3.59 -12.89
N ARG A 92 14.18 -2.67 -12.96
CA ARG A 92 14.45 -1.89 -14.16
C ARG A 92 15.07 -2.77 -15.23
N TRP A 93 16.09 -3.56 -14.88
CA TRP A 93 16.69 -4.53 -15.80
C TRP A 93 15.62 -5.43 -16.44
N ASN A 94 14.76 -6.04 -15.63
CA ASN A 94 13.71 -6.92 -16.18
C ASN A 94 12.66 -6.18 -17.04
N ARG A 95 12.59 -4.84 -16.99
CA ARG A 95 11.62 -4.05 -17.76
C ARG A 95 12.20 -3.37 -19.00
N GLY A 96 13.51 -3.45 -19.24
CA GLY A 96 14.22 -2.68 -20.28
C GLY A 96 14.60 -1.31 -19.75
#